data_AF-A0A1Y1NCP2-F1
#
_entry.id   AF-A0A1Y1NCP2-F1
#
_cell.length_a   1.000
_cell.length_b   1.000
_cell.length_c   1.000
_cell.angle_alpha   90.00
_cell.angle_beta   90.00
_cell.angle_gamma   90.00
#
_symmetry.space_group_name_H-M   'P 1'
#
loop_
_entity.id
_entity.type
_entity.pdbx_description
1 polymer ?
#
loop_
_entity_poly.entity_id
_entity_poly.type
_entity_poly.pdbx_seq_one_letter_code
_entity_poly.pdbx_strand_id
1 'polypeptide(L)'
;STCIKNNEDFEIDFKFEKESIYGDAHQQKLTVVPLKGNIGPHEEKKISITFHPVKVGEVGFNLKCSISKMKNPLLLTVSATCYEIQSQVFYETGVGKKVFLHPSEPNMLELKSVNALSSSP
;
A
#
# COMPACT_ATOMS: atom_id res chain seq x y z
N SER A 1 0.43 -11.85 -11.76
CA SER A 1 -0.49 -10.96 -12.50
C SER A 1 -1.86 -11.58 -12.52
N THR A 2 -2.92 -10.80 -12.28
CA THR A 2 -4.31 -11.29 -12.26
C THR A 2 -4.92 -11.20 -13.66
N CYS A 3 -5.58 -12.26 -14.13
CA CYS A 3 -6.31 -12.27 -15.40
C CYS A 3 -7.69 -12.92 -15.24
N ILE A 4 -8.59 -12.58 -16.17
CA ILE A 4 -9.88 -13.26 -16.36
C ILE A 4 -9.78 -14.01 -17.68
N LYS A 5 -10.11 -15.30 -17.68
CA LYS A 5 -10.12 -16.15 -18.88
C LYS A 5 -11.55 -16.45 -19.29
N ASN A 6 -11.83 -16.30 -20.57
CA ASN A 6 -13.04 -16.82 -21.18
C ASN A 6 -12.73 -18.18 -21.84
N ASN A 7 -13.30 -19.27 -21.33
CA ASN A 7 -13.18 -20.61 -21.92
C ASN A 7 -14.43 -21.00 -22.73
N GLU A 8 -15.34 -20.06 -22.96
CA GLU A 8 -16.55 -20.27 -23.76
C GLU A 8 -16.28 -19.97 -25.24
N ASP A 9 -17.18 -20.44 -26.10
CA ASP A 9 -17.14 -20.22 -27.56
C ASP A 9 -17.78 -18.89 -28.01
N PHE A 10 -18.14 -18.01 -27.07
CA PHE A 10 -18.76 -16.72 -27.33
C PHE A 10 -18.12 -15.59 -26.50
N GLU A 11 -18.25 -14.35 -26.96
CA GLU A 11 -17.78 -13.17 -26.22
C GLU A 11 -18.57 -12.94 -24.92
N ILE A 12 -17.84 -12.55 -23.88
CA ILE A 12 -18.39 -12.31 -22.54
C ILE A 12 -18.01 -10.91 -22.06
N ASP A 13 -19.00 -10.16 -21.61
CA ASP A 13 -18.78 -8.91 -20.88
C ASP A 13 -18.45 -9.17 -19.41
N PHE A 14 -17.51 -8.39 -18.89
CA PHE A 14 -17.21 -8.31 -17.46
C PHE A 14 -17.31 -6.88 -16.95
N LYS A 15 -17.68 -6.74 -15.67
CA LYS A 15 -17.73 -5.44 -14.99
C LYS A 15 -17.49 -5.62 -13.49
N PHE A 16 -16.50 -4.90 -12.96
CA PHE A 16 -16.31 -4.76 -11.52
C PHE A 16 -17.33 -3.78 -10.94
N GLU A 17 -17.98 -4.17 -9.85
CA GLU A 17 -18.94 -3.33 -9.14
C GLU A 17 -18.21 -2.17 -8.45
N LYS A 18 -18.65 -0.92 -8.68
CA LYS A 18 -17.99 0.27 -8.13
C LYS A 18 -17.91 0.24 -6.61
N GLU A 19 -18.97 -0.20 -5.93
CA GLU A 19 -18.99 -0.25 -4.46
C GLU A 19 -18.03 -1.32 -3.91
N SER A 20 -17.75 -2.37 -4.68
CA SER A 20 -16.88 -3.46 -4.26
C SER A 20 -15.38 -3.10 -4.25
N ILE A 21 -15.00 -1.96 -4.82
CA ILE A 21 -13.60 -1.49 -4.83
C ILE A 21 -13.21 -0.80 -3.52
N TYR A 22 -14.19 -0.45 -2.68
CA TYR A 22 -13.96 0.16 -1.37
C TYR A 22 -13.71 -0.94 -0.33
N GLY A 23 -12.81 -0.65 0.61
CA GLY A 23 -12.54 -1.58 1.71
C GLY A 23 -13.67 -1.58 2.73
N ASP A 24 -13.63 -2.48 3.71
CA ASP A 24 -14.73 -2.73 4.66
C ASP A 24 -15.22 -1.47 5.40
N ALA A 25 -14.33 -0.50 5.66
CA ALA A 25 -14.66 0.78 6.30
C ALA A 25 -14.99 1.93 5.32
N HIS A 26 -14.97 1.68 4.00
CA HIS A 26 -15.16 2.66 2.91
C HIS A 26 -14.19 3.86 2.93
N GLN A 27 -13.09 3.77 3.67
CA GLN A 27 -12.09 4.85 3.80
C GLN A 27 -10.91 4.70 2.84
N GLN A 28 -10.73 3.51 2.28
CA GLN A 28 -9.66 3.19 1.35
C GLN A 28 -10.27 2.46 0.15
N LYS A 29 -9.61 2.56 -1.01
CA LYS A 29 -10.12 1.96 -2.25
C LYS A 29 -9.01 1.35 -3.09
N LEU A 30 -9.38 0.33 -3.86
CA LEU A 30 -8.56 -0.21 -4.94
C LEU A 30 -8.76 0.61 -6.22
N THR A 31 -7.71 0.64 -7.04
CA THR A 31 -7.79 1.03 -8.44
C THR A 31 -7.78 -0.24 -9.29
N VAL A 32 -8.83 -0.43 -10.10
CA VAL A 32 -8.98 -1.61 -10.96
C VAL A 32 -9.04 -1.17 -12.42
N VAL A 33 -8.14 -1.72 -13.25
CA VAL A 33 -8.01 -1.35 -14.67
C VAL A 33 -7.87 -2.60 -15.55
N PRO A 34 -8.74 -2.81 -16.54
CA PRO A 34 -10.00 -2.08 -16.77
C PRO A 34 -11.09 -2.44 -15.73
N LEU A 35 -11.99 -1.49 -15.45
CA LEU A 35 -13.14 -1.73 -14.56
C LEU A 35 -14.27 -2.51 -15.26
N LYS A 36 -14.32 -2.47 -16.59
CA LYS A 36 -15.27 -3.20 -17.43
C LYS A 36 -14.68 -3.43 -18.82
N GLY A 37 -15.21 -4.41 -19.53
CA GLY A 37 -14.85 -4.69 -20.92
C GLY A 37 -15.47 -5.99 -21.39
N ASN A 38 -14.99 -6.48 -22.52
CA ASN A 38 -15.32 -7.79 -23.05
C ASN A 38 -14.07 -8.67 -23.16
N ILE A 39 -14.32 -9.98 -23.27
CA ILE A 39 -13.31 -11.02 -23.45
C ILE A 39 -13.80 -11.93 -24.56
N GLY A 40 -13.04 -12.02 -25.66
CA GLY A 40 -13.38 -12.89 -26.78
C GLY A 40 -13.33 -14.38 -26.41
N PRO A 41 -13.87 -15.26 -27.27
CA PRO A 41 -13.79 -16.70 -27.07
C PRO A 41 -12.35 -17.17 -26.89
N HIS A 42 -12.10 -18.00 -25.88
CA HIS A 42 -10.77 -18.55 -25.56
C HIS A 42 -9.68 -17.49 -25.27
N GLU A 43 -10.06 -16.22 -25.04
CA GLU A 43 -9.15 -15.10 -24.73
C GLU A 43 -8.92 -14.97 -23.21
N GLU A 44 -7.78 -14.39 -22.85
CA GLU A 44 -7.48 -13.94 -21.50
C GLU A 44 -7.30 -12.42 -21.45
N LYS A 45 -7.96 -11.77 -20.49
CA LYS A 45 -7.81 -10.34 -20.21
C LYS A 45 -7.02 -10.11 -18.92
N LYS A 46 -5.94 -9.34 -19.01
CA LYS A 46 -5.19 -8.90 -17.82
C LYS A 46 -5.96 -7.81 -17.08
N ILE A 47 -6.06 -7.95 -15.76
CA ILE A 47 -6.67 -6.96 -14.87
C ILE A 47 -5.59 -6.46 -13.90
N SER A 48 -5.36 -5.15 -13.90
CA SER A 48 -4.51 -4.49 -12.91
C SER A 48 -5.33 -4.12 -11.68
N ILE A 49 -4.86 -4.53 -10.51
CA ILE A 49 -5.43 -4.18 -9.21
C ILE A 49 -4.32 -3.51 -8.41
N THR A 50 -4.52 -2.25 -8.05
CA THR A 50 -3.52 -1.44 -7.35
C THR A 50 -4.12 -0.85 -6.09
N PHE A 51 -3.40 -0.97 -4.98
CA PHE A 51 -3.76 -0.37 -3.70
C PHE A 51 -2.76 0.73 -3.34
N HIS A 52 -3.28 1.93 -3.05
CA HIS A 52 -2.50 3.05 -2.54
C HIS A 52 -2.98 3.33 -1.11
N PRO A 53 -2.26 2.89 -0.07
CA PRO A 53 -2.70 3.05 1.31
C PRO A 53 -2.74 4.53 1.70
N VAL A 54 -3.81 4.93 2.39
CA VAL A 54 -3.98 6.28 2.94
C VAL A 54 -4.04 6.28 4.47
N LYS A 55 -4.15 5.09 5.09
CA LYS A 55 -4.17 4.90 6.53
C LYS A 55 -3.35 3.69 6.92
N VAL A 56 -2.71 3.78 8.08
CA VAL A 56 -2.04 2.69 8.77
C VAL A 56 -3.11 1.72 9.29
N GLY A 57 -2.80 0.43 9.28
CA GLY A 57 -3.68 -0.65 9.74
C GLY A 57 -4.01 -1.66 8.64
N GLU A 58 -4.90 -2.58 8.99
CA GLU A 58 -5.40 -3.62 8.10
C GLU A 58 -6.61 -3.15 7.30
N VAL A 59 -6.73 -3.64 6.06
CA VAL A 59 -7.89 -3.41 5.22
C VAL A 59 -8.17 -4.63 4.35
N GLY A 60 -9.44 -5.05 4.33
CA GLY A 60 -9.99 -6.03 3.41
C GLY A 60 -10.81 -5.36 2.31
N PHE A 61 -10.80 -5.94 1.11
CA PHE A 61 -11.65 -5.58 -0.02
C PHE A 61 -12.26 -6.85 -0.59
N ASN A 62 -13.57 -6.82 -0.87
CA ASN A 62 -14.28 -7.93 -1.50
C ASN A 62 -14.76 -7.51 -2.88
N LEU A 63 -13.86 -7.54 -3.87
CA LEU A 63 -14.16 -7.18 -5.25
C LEU A 63 -15.17 -8.15 -5.85
N LYS A 64 -16.16 -7.58 -6.54
CA LYS A 64 -17.19 -8.34 -7.27
C LYS A 64 -17.07 -8.04 -8.75
N CYS A 65 -16.80 -9.05 -9.54
CA CYS A 65 -16.78 -8.97 -11.00
C CYS A 65 -18.02 -9.67 -11.56
N SER A 66 -19.00 -8.88 -11.99
CA SER A 66 -20.17 -9.41 -12.70
C SER A 66 -19.73 -9.87 -14.09
N ILE A 67 -20.00 -11.13 -14.40
CA ILE A 67 -19.78 -11.73 -15.72
C ILE A 67 -21.13 -11.89 -16.38
N SER A 68 -21.28 -11.42 -17.62
CA SER A 68 -22.53 -11.59 -18.37
C SER A 68 -22.91 -13.08 -18.46
N LYS A 69 -24.21 -13.37 -18.40
CA LYS A 69 -24.78 -14.74 -18.40
C LYS A 69 -24.43 -15.60 -17.18
N MET A 70 -23.61 -15.13 -16.23
CA MET A 70 -23.44 -15.78 -14.93
C MET A 70 -24.42 -15.22 -13.90
N LYS A 71 -25.06 -16.11 -13.12
CA LYS A 71 -25.99 -15.70 -12.05
C LYS A 71 -25.26 -15.02 -10.88
N ASN A 72 -24.06 -15.48 -10.57
CA ASN A 72 -23.26 -14.97 -9.45
C ASN A 72 -22.00 -14.29 -9.98
N PRO A 73 -21.58 -13.16 -9.39
CA PRO A 73 -20.31 -12.54 -9.74
C PRO A 73 -19.13 -13.39 -9.29
N LEU A 74 -17.98 -13.23 -9.96
CA LEU A 74 -16.72 -13.71 -9.44
C LEU A 74 -16.31 -12.85 -8.24
N LEU A 75 -15.91 -13.49 -7.15
CA LEU A 75 -15.48 -12.83 -5.92
C LEU A 75 -13.96 -12.89 -5.80
N LEU A 76 -13.34 -11.75 -5.51
CA LEU A 76 -11.91 -11.65 -5.24
C LEU A 76 -11.69 -10.87 -3.95
N THR A 77 -11.11 -11.54 -2.96
CA THR A 77 -10.71 -10.89 -1.71
C THR A 77 -9.27 -10.39 -1.82
N VAL A 78 -9.07 -9.12 -1.46
CA VAL A 78 -7.75 -8.49 -1.34
C VAL A 78 -7.58 -8.04 0.09
N SER A 79 -6.49 -8.47 0.74
CA SER A 79 -6.14 -8.03 2.08
C SER A 79 -4.80 -7.32 2.04
N ALA A 80 -4.69 -6.22 2.78
CA ALA A 80 -3.46 -5.47 2.91
C ALA A 80 -3.28 -4.96 4.33
N THR A 81 -2.02 -4.89 4.77
CA THR A 81 -1.64 -4.28 6.06
C THR A 81 -0.63 -3.18 5.78
N CYS A 82 -0.94 -1.97 6.24
CA CYS A 82 -0.05 -0.81 6.16
C CYS A 82 0.52 -0.52 7.54
N TYR A 83 1.84 -0.34 7.62
CA TYR A 83 2.53 0.02 8.86
C TYR A 83 3.05 1.44 8.77
N GLU A 84 3.01 2.16 9.90
CA GLU A 84 3.74 3.42 10.02
C GLU A 84 5.23 3.11 10.18
N ILE A 85 6.07 3.73 9.35
CA ILE A 85 7.52 3.67 9.50
C ILE A 85 7.97 4.98 10.14
N GLN A 86 8.32 4.93 11.43
CA GLN A 86 8.90 6.06 12.14
C GLN A 86 10.43 5.99 12.03
N SER A 87 11.03 6.98 11.36
CA SER A 87 12.48 7.16 11.34
C SER A 87 12.90 8.08 12.49
N GLN A 88 13.98 7.73 13.18
CA GLN A 88 14.55 8.53 14.25
C GLN A 88 16.05 8.74 13.99
N VAL A 89 16.52 9.96 14.19
CA VAL A 89 17.94 10.31 14.15
C VAL A 89 18.41 10.51 15.58
N PHE A 90 19.58 10.00 15.92
CA PHE A 90 20.21 10.24 17.22
C PHE A 90 21.71 10.46 17.05
N TYR A 91 22.32 11.15 18.01
CA TYR A 91 23.77 11.16 18.17
C TYR A 91 24.16 10.42 19.45
N GLU A 92 25.37 9.87 19.48
CA GLU A 92 25.93 9.21 20.65
C GLU A 92 27.00 10.10 21.27
N THR A 93 26.90 10.31 22.58
CA THR A 93 27.90 11.05 23.35
C THR A 93 29.14 10.19 23.62
N GLY A 94 30.26 10.80 24.00
CA GLY A 94 31.49 10.06 24.36
C GLY A 94 31.33 9.07 25.53
N VAL A 95 30.22 9.12 26.27
CA VAL A 95 29.86 8.15 27.34
C VAL A 95 28.86 7.08 26.87
N GLY A 96 28.65 6.95 25.55
CA GLY A 96 27.75 5.94 24.96
C GLY A 96 26.25 6.25 25.10
N LYS A 97 25.88 7.41 25.66
CA LYS A 97 24.46 7.83 25.74
C LYS A 97 23.97 8.29 24.37
N LYS A 98 22.86 7.71 23.91
CA LYS A 98 22.12 8.15 22.71
C LYS A 98 21.17 9.30 23.04
N VAL A 99 21.18 10.33 22.20
CA VAL A 99 20.27 11.47 22.29
C VAL A 99 19.52 11.60 20.97
N PHE A 100 18.20 11.40 21.02
CA PHE A 100 17.33 11.44 19.85
C PHE A 100 16.99 12.88 19.47
N LEU A 101 17.03 13.15 18.17
CA LEU A 101 16.72 14.43 17.57
C LEU A 101 15.24 14.50 17.23
N HIS A 102 14.64 15.68 17.44
CA HIS A 102 13.28 15.96 17.03
C HIS A 102 13.24 16.25 15.52
N PRO A 103 12.32 15.63 14.76
CA PRO A 103 12.28 15.76 13.30
C PRO A 103 11.72 17.11 12.82
N SER A 104 10.90 17.79 13.62
CA SER A 104 10.19 19.02 13.23
C SER A 104 10.55 20.26 14.06
N GLU A 105 11.53 20.16 14.95
CA GLU A 105 11.98 21.28 15.79
C GLU A 105 13.51 21.41 15.76
N PRO A 106 14.06 22.64 15.90
CA PRO A 106 15.51 22.84 15.99
C PRO A 106 16.12 22.06 17.15
N ASN A 107 17.15 21.27 16.84
CA ASN A 107 17.88 20.51 17.84
C ASN A 107 19.10 21.31 18.30
N MET A 108 19.19 21.61 19.60
CA MET A 108 20.35 22.28 20.19
C MET A 108 21.44 21.25 20.48
N LEU A 109 22.62 21.42 19.86
CA LEU A 109 23.78 20.58 20.10
C LEU A 109 24.86 21.38 20.83
N GLU A 110 25.02 21.11 22.13
CA GLU A 110 26.05 21.75 22.93
C GLU A 110 27.41 21.11 22.67
N LEU A 111 28.26 21.80 21.92
CA LEU A 111 29.66 21.43 21.75
C LEU A 111 30.45 21.95 22.95
N LYS A 112 30.86 21.06 23.85
CA LYS A 112 31.80 21.41 24.92
C LYS A 112 33.21 21.39 24.36
N SER A 113 33.94 22.48 24.55
CA SER A 113 35.36 22.58 24.19
C SER A 113 36.13 21.45 24.89
N VAL A 114 36.90 20.69 24.12
CA VAL A 114 37.86 19.76 24.68
C VAL A 114 38.95 20.63 25.30
N ASN A 115 39.15 20.55 26.62
CA ASN A 115 40.32 21.17 27.24
C ASN A 115 41.54 20.51 26.59
N ALA A 116 42.21 21.23 25.69
CA ALA A 116 43.55 20.88 25.28
C ALA A 116 44.38 20.89 26.55
N LEU A 117 44.75 19.70 27.04
CA LEU A 117 45.77 19.56 28.06
C LEU A 117 47.03 20.18 27.45
N SER A 118 47.30 21.44 27.78
CA SER A 118 48.56 22.09 27.49
C SER A 118 49.61 21.35 28.30
N SER A 119 50.27 20.36 27.69
CA SER A 119 51.54 19.84 28.17
C SER A 119 52.51 21.01 28.15
N SER A 120 52.75 21.60 29.32
CA SER A 120 53.82 22.57 29.50
C SER A 120 55.16 21.81 29.49
N PRO A 121 56.22 22.39 28.90
CA PRO A 121 57.48 21.71 28.58
C PRO A 121 58.30 21.30 29.80
#